data_AF-T2SI89-F1
#
_entry.id   AF-T2SI89-F1
#
_cell.length_a   1.000
_cell.length_b   1.000
_cell.length_c   1.000
_cell.angle_alpha   90.00
_cell.angle_beta   90.00
_cell.angle_gamma   90.00
#
_symmetry.space_group_name_H-M   'P 1'
#
loop_
_entity.id
_entity.type
_entity.pdbx_description
1 polymer ?
#
loop_
_entity_poly.entity_id
_entity_poly.type
_entity_poly.pdbx_seq_one_letter_code
_entity_poly.pdbx_strand_id
1 'polypeptide(L)'
;LVCVSVASALAVSVSGTIGWIGLVIPHVARLFFGANLQKLLLSSLLMGAFFLLLADVVAKTITPYDLPVGIATSVLGAPFFLWLLFRTRGV
;
A
#
# COMPACT_ATOMS: atom_id res chain seq x y z
N LEU A 1 -3.94 4.61 18.69
CA LEU A 1 -5.10 3.86 18.18
C LEU A 1 -6.22 4.79 17.73
N VAL A 2 -6.75 5.67 18.58
CA VAL A 2 -7.82 6.63 18.21
C VAL A 2 -7.54 7.37 16.89
N CYS A 3 -6.38 8.03 16.75
CA CYS A 3 -6.05 8.77 15.53
C CYS A 3 -6.01 7.87 14.28
N VAL A 4 -5.47 6.66 14.41
CA VAL A 4 -5.38 5.69 13.29
C VAL A 4 -6.77 5.22 12.90
N SER A 5 -7.61 4.85 13.88
CA SER A 5 -8.97 4.39 13.63
C SER A 5 -9.83 5.45 12.95
N VAL A 6 -9.76 6.70 13.43
CA VAL A 6 -10.49 7.83 12.82
C VAL A 6 -9.99 8.09 11.40
N ALA A 7 -8.68 8.16 11.18
CA ALA A 7 -8.12 8.38 9.84
C ALA A 7 -8.48 7.25 8.87
N SER A 8 -8.40 5.99 9.29
CA SER A 8 -8.76 4.85 8.46
C SER A 8 -10.26 4.79 8.15
N ALA A 9 -11.11 5.10 9.13
CA ALA A 9 -12.57 5.08 8.94
C ALA A 9 -13.02 6.17 7.96
N LEU A 10 -12.47 7.38 8.08
CA LEU A 10 -12.75 8.48 7.16
C LEU A 10 -12.32 8.16 5.73
N ALA A 11 -11.12 7.59 5.54
CA ALA A 11 -10.65 7.19 4.23
C ALA A 11 -11.56 6.11 3.61
N VAL A 12 -11.82 5.02 4.33
CA VAL A 12 -12.61 3.89 3.84
C VAL A 12 -14.07 4.28 3.57
N SER A 13 -14.64 5.20 4.36
CA SER A 13 -16.01 5.67 4.14
C SER A 13 -16.20 6.37 2.78
N VAL A 14 -15.13 6.95 2.21
CA VAL A 14 -15.19 7.68 0.93
C VAL A 14 -14.68 6.82 -0.22
N SER A 15 -13.57 6.10 -0.02
CA SER A 15 -12.90 5.35 -1.10
C SER A 15 -13.28 3.87 -1.16
N GLY A 16 -14.06 3.37 -0.20
CA GLY A 16 -14.23 1.94 0.01
C GLY A 16 -12.96 1.28 0.57
N THR A 17 -12.99 -0.05 0.64
CA THR A 17 -11.91 -0.85 1.22
C THR A 17 -10.72 -0.97 0.27
N ILE A 18 -9.54 -0.58 0.74
CA ILE A 18 -8.29 -0.65 -0.02
C ILE A 18 -7.29 -1.54 0.72
N GLY A 19 -6.83 -2.61 0.06
CA GLY A 19 -5.91 -3.60 0.64
C GLY A 19 -4.42 -3.35 0.31
N TRP A 20 -3.55 -4.12 0.98
CA TRP A 20 -2.11 -4.28 0.71
C TRP A 20 -1.17 -3.11 0.97
N ILE A 21 -1.59 -1.86 0.73
CA ILE A 21 -0.77 -0.65 0.88
C ILE A 21 -0.17 -0.53 2.29
N GLY A 22 -0.99 -0.72 3.32
CA GLY A 22 -0.56 -0.62 4.72
C GLY A 22 0.43 -1.71 5.16
N LEU A 23 0.53 -2.81 4.40
CA LEU A 23 1.52 -3.86 4.64
C LEU A 23 2.77 -3.60 3.79
N VAL A 24 2.61 -3.48 2.47
CA VAL A 24 3.73 -3.43 1.51
C VAL A 24 4.62 -2.20 1.74
N ILE A 25 4.01 -1.03 1.83
CA ILE A 25 4.74 0.25 1.75
C ILE A 25 5.64 0.52 2.96
N PRO A 26 5.20 0.35 4.22
CA PRO A 26 6.11 0.54 5.35
C PRO A 26 7.26 -0.48 5.36
N HIS A 27 7.07 -1.68 4.80
CA HIS A 27 8.15 -2.65 4.65
C HIS A 27 9.16 -2.23 3.58
N VAL A 28 8.68 -1.77 2.42
CA VAL A 28 9.53 -1.23 1.35
C VAL A 28 10.30 0.01 1.86
N ALA A 29 9.61 0.96 2.49
CA ALA A 29 10.23 2.15 3.07
C ALA A 29 11.29 1.79 4.12
N ARG A 30 11.06 0.76 4.93
CA ARG A 30 12.05 0.28 5.91
C ARG A 30 13.30 -0.29 5.25
N LEU A 31 13.18 -0.96 4.11
CA LEU A 31 14.33 -1.48 3.35
C LEU A 31 15.18 -0.35 2.76
N PHE A 32 14.57 0.77 2.34
CA PHE A 32 15.29 1.91 1.74
C PHE A 32 15.84 2.91 2.75
N PHE A 33 15.05 3.26 3.79
CA PHE A 33 15.38 4.35 4.72
C PHE A 33 15.78 3.88 6.13
N GLY A 34 15.76 2.56 6.37
CA GLY A 34 16.08 1.96 7.66
C GLY A 34 14.94 2.04 8.69
N ALA A 35 15.25 1.77 9.96
CA ALA A 35 14.28 1.61 11.04
C ALA A 35 13.98 2.90 11.84
N ASN A 36 14.47 4.07 11.41
CA ASN A 36 14.18 5.32 12.10
C ASN A 36 12.72 5.74 11.88
N LEU A 37 11.93 5.79 12.96
CA LEU A 37 10.48 6.01 12.90
C LEU A 37 10.09 7.32 12.21
N GLN A 38 10.79 8.43 12.44
CA GLN A 38 10.44 9.71 11.83
C GLN A 38 10.59 9.68 10.30
N LYS A 39 11.72 9.14 9.83
CA LYS A 39 11.98 8.96 8.39
C LYS A 39 11.05 7.92 7.79
N LEU A 40 10.77 6.84 8.53
CA LEU A 40 9.87 5.78 8.09
C LEU A 40 8.45 6.29 7.89
N LEU A 41 7.92 7.07 8.84
CA LEU A 41 6.58 7.64 8.73
C LEU A 41 6.47 8.56 7.51
N LEU A 42 7.39 9.52 7.35
CA LEU A 42 7.34 10.46 6.23
C LEU A 42 7.53 9.76 4.87
N SER A 43 8.51 8.86 4.77
CA SER A 43 8.74 8.09 3.53
C SER A 43 7.59 7.15 3.20
N SER A 44 6.99 6.48 4.20
CA SER A 44 5.82 5.61 3.98
C SER A 44 4.59 6.40 3.54
N LEU A 45 4.42 7.63 4.01
CA LEU A 45 3.33 8.51 3.61
C LEU A 45 3.50 8.93 2.13
N LEU A 46 4.70 9.37 1.75
CA LEU A 46 5.03 9.78 0.39
C LEU A 46 4.98 8.62 -0.61
N MET A 47 5.65 7.51 -0.30
CA MET A 47 5.59 6.29 -1.13
C MET A 47 4.17 5.74 -1.19
N GLY A 48 3.42 5.85 -0.09
CA GLY A 48 2.00 5.52 0.03
C GLY A 48 1.15 6.22 -0.99
N ALA A 49 1.17 7.54 -0.95
CA ALA A 49 0.39 8.40 -1.84
C ALA A 49 0.79 8.18 -3.31
N PHE A 50 2.09 8.11 -3.60
CA PHE A 50 2.58 7.91 -4.96
C PHE A 50 2.16 6.55 -5.55
N PHE A 51 2.32 5.47 -4.78
CA PHE A 51 1.91 4.14 -5.22
C PHE A 51 0.40 4.03 -5.44
N LEU A 52 -0.40 4.61 -4.54
CA LEU A 52 -1.86 4.59 -4.66
C LEU A 52 -2.32 5.39 -5.88
N LEU A 53 -1.74 6.57 -6.15
CA LEU A 53 -2.04 7.35 -7.35
C LEU A 53 -1.68 6.60 -8.64
N LEU A 54 -0.50 5.97 -8.69
CA LEU A 54 -0.13 5.14 -9.83
C LEU A 54 -1.11 3.98 -10.02
N ALA A 55 -1.50 3.30 -8.95
CA ALA A 55 -2.47 2.22 -9.03
C ALA A 55 -3.85 2.70 -9.51
N ASP A 56 -4.31 3.89 -9.09
CA ASP A 56 -5.56 4.50 -9.55
C ASP A 56 -5.53 4.83 -11.04
N VAL A 57 -4.43 5.44 -11.51
CA VAL A 57 -4.23 5.75 -12.94
C VAL A 57 -4.18 4.47 -13.77
N VAL A 58 -3.46 3.44 -13.29
CA VAL A 58 -3.37 2.14 -13.97
C VAL A 58 -4.72 1.44 -14.02
N ALA A 59 -5.49 1.43 -12.92
CA ALA A 59 -6.82 0.84 -12.88
C ALA A 59 -7.77 1.48 -13.90
N LYS A 60 -7.73 2.82 -14.01
CA LYS A 60 -8.57 3.59 -14.94
C LYS A 60 -8.12 3.52 -16.40
N THR A 61 -6.88 3.14 -16.68
CA THR A 61 -6.35 3.07 -18.04
C THR A 61 -6.47 1.68 -18.67
N ILE A 62 -6.47 0.62 -17.87
CA ILE A 62 -6.51 -0.76 -18.38
C ILE A 62 -7.92 -1.17 -18.85
N THR A 63 -8.97 -0.67 -18.21
CA THR A 63 -10.35 -1.05 -18.55
C THR A 63 -11.26 0.17 -18.71
N PRO A 64 -12.21 0.14 -19.66
CA PRO A 64 -13.27 1.16 -19.76
C PRO A 64 -14.30 1.08 -18.62
N TYR A 65 -14.23 0.04 -17.79
CA TYR A 65 -15.04 -0.12 -16.58
C TYR A 65 -14.28 0.43 -15.37
N ASP A 66 -15.01 1.01 -14.42
CA ASP A 66 -14.47 1.51 -13.14
C ASP A 66 -13.96 0.34 -12.28
N LEU A 67 -12.72 -0.09 -12.53
CA LEU A 67 -12.10 -1.17 -11.79
C LEU A 67 -11.73 -0.68 -10.38
N PRO A 68 -12.17 -1.36 -9.31
CA PRO A 68 -11.81 -0.99 -7.95
C PRO A 68 -10.28 -1.01 -7.76
N VAL A 69 -9.71 0.09 -7.31
CA VAL A 69 -8.26 0.24 -7.10
C VAL A 69 -7.68 -0.82 -6.15
N GLY A 70 -8.47 -1.31 -5.19
CA GLY A 70 -8.06 -2.39 -4.28
C GLY A 70 -7.78 -3.73 -4.99
N ILE A 71 -8.46 -4.00 -6.10
CA ILE A 71 -8.21 -5.20 -6.92
C ILE A 71 -6.92 -5.00 -7.70
N ALA A 72 -6.75 -3.83 -8.32
CA ALA A 72 -5.54 -3.48 -9.06
C ALA A 72 -4.28 -3.54 -8.17
N THR A 73 -4.35 -3.03 -6.94
CA THR A 73 -3.22 -3.09 -5.99
C THR A 73 -2.94 -4.52 -5.50
N SER A 74 -3.95 -5.38 -5.42
CA SER A 74 -3.79 -6.78 -5.00
C SER A 74 -2.91 -7.59 -5.95
N VAL A 75 -2.96 -7.29 -7.25
CA VAL A 75 -2.11 -7.93 -8.28
C VAL A 75 -0.62 -7.70 -7.99
N LEU A 76 -0.26 -6.56 -7.43
CA LEU A 76 1.12 -6.24 -7.04
C LEU A 76 1.44 -6.64 -5.59
N GLY A 77 0.48 -6.47 -4.67
CA GLY A 77 0.66 -6.74 -3.25
C GLY A 77 0.87 -8.21 -2.92
N ALA A 78 0.09 -9.10 -3.56
CA ALA A 78 0.20 -10.54 -3.35
C ALA A 78 1.57 -11.13 -3.74
N PRO A 79 2.11 -10.92 -4.96
CA PRO A 79 3.43 -11.43 -5.32
C PRO A 79 4.55 -10.80 -4.51
N PHE A 80 4.44 -9.52 -4.14
CA PHE A 80 5.41 -8.87 -3.26
C PHE A 80 5.47 -9.55 -1.88
N PHE A 81 4.31 -9.84 -1.31
CA PHE A 81 4.23 -10.51 -0.01
C PHE A 81 4.75 -11.95 -0.08
N LEU A 82 4.42 -12.69 -1.15
CA LEU A 82 4.99 -14.02 -1.39
C LEU A 82 6.51 -13.97 -1.50
N TRP A 83 7.05 -13.02 -2.27
CA TRP A 83 8.50 -12.82 -2.40
C TRP A 83 9.16 -12.53 -1.04
N LEU A 84 8.56 -11.66 -0.23
CA LEU A 84 9.06 -11.34 1.11
C LEU A 84 9.02 -12.57 2.03
N LEU A 85 7.96 -13.37 1.96
CA LEU A 85 7.81 -14.61 2.70
C LEU A 85 8.89 -15.63 2.31
N PHE A 86 9.14 -15.83 1.01
CA PHE A 86 10.21 -16.72 0.53
C PHE A 86 11.60 -16.21 0.92
N ARG A 87 11.83 -14.89 0.92
CA ARG A 87 13.11 -14.32 1.33
C ARG A 87 13.39 -14.50 2.83
N THR A 88 12.36 -14.41 3.67
CA THR A 88 12.50 -14.49 5.13
C THR A 88 12.52 -15.94 5.62
N ARG A 89 11.83 -16.83 4.91
CA ARG A 89 11.89 -18.28 5.13
C ARG A 89 13.08 -18.81 4.33
N GLY A 90 14.28 -18.77 4.91
CA GLY A 90 15.48 -19.35 4.30
C GLY A 90 15.28 -20.83 3.97
N VAL A 91 14.89 -21.11 2.73
CA VAL A 91 14.98 -22.42 2.08
C VAL A 91 16.14 -22.34 1.11
#